data_AF-A0A8H3LPL4-F1
#
_entry.id   AF-A0A8H3LPL4-F1
#
_cell.length_a   1.000
_cell.length_b   1.000
_cell.length_c   1.000
_cell.angle_alpha   90.00
_cell.angle_beta   90.00
_cell.angle_gamma   90.00
#
_symmetry.space_group_name_H-M   'P 1'
#
loop_
_entity.id
_entity.type
_entity.pdbx_description
1 polymer ?
#
loop_
_entity_poly.entity_id
_entity_poly.type
_entity_poly.pdbx_seq_one_letter_code
_entity_poly.pdbx_strand_id
1 'polypeptide(L)'
;MEKKINQPLNIKIMMIEYRTSIIIIIIIIISISVVGIPVELGEACVFYKQLSIVTLEVGHVGWSWQMEGTSTFVYGSTDGKDTLFIPEGQANGYWDSQGSYEIMINDFKSKGYISYNCESVENINVDAAFSKMAEMKANGYDIIGNNCLVHVIAILTSYNAKGLPTELIPKDWFNDLGTEGNDDGGNWVVTKFVKFEEYLAIKDLAAYNFLV
;
A
#
# COMPACT_ATOMS: atom_id res chain seq x y z
N MET A 1 87.52 -3.68 11.91
CA MET A 1 86.56 -3.42 12.99
C MET A 1 85.19 -3.28 12.32
N GLU A 2 84.38 -4.33 12.28
CA GLU A 2 83.00 -4.24 11.77
C GLU A 2 82.18 -5.42 12.31
N LYS A 3 81.32 -5.13 13.29
CA LYS A 3 80.34 -6.10 13.82
C LYS A 3 79.09 -5.99 12.95
N LYS A 4 78.84 -7.00 12.12
CA LYS A 4 77.54 -7.17 11.44
C LYS A 4 76.48 -7.45 12.50
N ILE A 5 75.62 -6.47 12.75
CA ILE A 5 74.46 -6.60 13.64
C ILE A 5 73.44 -7.45 12.90
N ASN A 6 73.30 -8.72 13.31
CA ASN A 6 72.18 -9.57 12.90
C ASN A 6 70.90 -8.93 13.42
N GLN A 7 70.14 -8.30 12.52
CA GLN A 7 68.81 -7.81 12.82
C GLN A 7 67.95 -9.01 13.22
N PRO A 8 67.33 -9.01 14.42
CA PRO A 8 66.75 -10.22 14.98
C PRO A 8 65.55 -10.65 14.15
N LEU A 9 65.58 -11.92 13.73
CA LEU A 9 64.55 -12.65 12.98
C LEU A 9 63.12 -12.40 13.52
N ASN A 10 63.00 -12.10 14.82
CA ASN A 10 61.75 -11.79 15.51
C ASN A 10 61.01 -10.54 15.00
N ILE A 11 61.71 -9.51 14.49
CA ILE A 11 61.03 -8.30 13.99
C ILE A 11 60.34 -8.57 12.64
N LYS A 12 60.95 -9.39 11.79
CA LYS A 12 60.37 -9.78 10.50
C LYS A 12 59.14 -10.67 10.68
N ILE A 13 59.18 -11.63 11.61
CA ILE A 13 58.06 -12.53 11.89
C ILE A 13 56.87 -11.74 12.46
N MET A 14 57.12 -10.85 13.42
CA MET A 14 56.10 -10.00 14.03
C MET A 14 55.46 -9.01 13.03
N MET A 15 56.22 -8.47 12.09
CA MET A 15 55.69 -7.63 11.00
C MET A 15 54.86 -8.40 9.96
N ILE A 16 55.14 -9.69 9.74
CA ILE A 16 54.38 -10.55 8.84
C ILE A 16 53.02 -10.89 9.47
N GLU A 17 52.99 -11.27 10.75
CA GLU A 17 51.77 -11.57 11.50
C GLU A 17 50.85 -10.35 11.66
N TYR A 18 51.44 -9.15 11.82
CA TYR A 18 50.68 -7.89 11.86
C TYR A 18 50.06 -7.54 10.50
N ARG A 19 50.79 -7.78 9.40
CA ARG A 19 50.31 -7.53 8.03
C ARG A 19 49.22 -8.51 7.61
N THR A 20 49.35 -9.80 7.94
CA THR A 20 48.28 -10.77 7.67
C THR A 20 47.04 -10.48 8.50
N SER A 21 47.18 -10.07 9.75
CA SER A 21 46.04 -9.69 10.61
C SER A 21 45.29 -8.46 10.09
N ILE A 22 46.00 -7.43 9.62
CA ILE A 22 45.36 -6.24 9.02
C ILE A 22 44.64 -6.58 7.71
N ILE A 23 45.23 -7.42 6.86
CA ILE A 23 44.60 -7.84 5.59
C ILE A 23 43.33 -8.66 5.87
N ILE A 24 43.35 -9.55 6.86
CA ILE A 24 42.17 -10.34 7.26
C ILE A 24 41.06 -9.42 7.80
N ILE A 25 41.39 -8.43 8.64
CA ILE A 25 40.41 -7.46 9.17
C ILE A 25 39.81 -6.61 8.05
N ILE A 26 40.62 -6.14 7.09
CA ILE A 26 40.13 -5.37 5.93
C ILE A 26 39.21 -6.22 5.04
N ILE A 27 39.55 -7.50 4.82
CA ILE A 27 38.68 -8.44 4.07
C ILE A 27 37.36 -8.67 4.82
N ILE A 28 37.37 -8.84 6.14
CA ILE A 28 36.15 -9.02 6.95
C ILE A 28 35.26 -7.77 6.89
N ILE A 29 35.84 -6.57 6.93
CA ILE A 29 35.09 -5.30 6.83
C ILE A 29 34.50 -5.11 5.42
N ILE A 30 35.23 -5.50 4.37
CA ILE A 30 34.74 -5.43 2.96
C ILE A 30 33.70 -6.52 2.66
N SER A 31 33.69 -7.62 3.43
CA SER A 31 32.72 -8.72 3.29
C SER A 31 31.39 -8.47 3.99
N ILE A 32 31.21 -7.32 4.65
CA ILE A 32 29.88 -6.87 5.08
C ILE A 32 29.16 -6.46 3.81
N SER A 33 28.61 -7.46 3.12
CA SER A 33 27.61 -7.28 2.08
C SER A 33 26.62 -6.27 2.60
N VAL A 34 26.38 -5.20 1.83
CA VAL A 34 25.18 -4.40 2.01
C VAL A 34 24.03 -5.38 1.81
N VAL A 35 23.53 -5.94 2.91
CA VAL A 35 22.30 -6.73 2.89
C VAL A 35 21.25 -5.67 2.59
N GLY A 36 20.89 -5.55 1.32
CA GLY A 36 19.71 -4.79 0.93
C GLY A 36 18.56 -5.43 1.69
N ILE A 37 18.06 -4.73 2.71
CA ILE A 37 16.86 -5.14 3.41
C ILE A 37 15.78 -5.11 2.32
N PRO A 38 15.15 -6.24 1.99
CA PRO A 38 14.08 -6.23 1.01
C PRO A 38 13.02 -5.23 1.50
N VAL A 39 12.73 -4.22 0.69
CA VAL A 39 11.59 -3.35 0.95
C VAL A 39 10.35 -4.22 0.79
N GLU A 40 9.60 -4.42 1.87
CA GLU A 40 8.32 -5.10 1.81
C GLU A 40 7.36 -4.21 1.03
N LEU A 41 7.01 -4.69 -0.17
CA LEU A 41 6.06 -4.05 -1.06
C LEU A 41 4.72 -4.77 -0.96
N GLY A 42 3.66 -3.98 -0.92
CA GLY A 42 2.31 -4.46 -1.16
C GLY A 42 1.53 -3.46 -2.00
N GLU A 43 0.25 -3.76 -2.19
CA GLU A 43 -0.68 -2.90 -2.93
C GLU A 43 -1.83 -2.48 -2.03
N ALA A 44 -2.21 -1.22 -2.12
CA ALA A 44 -3.42 -0.67 -1.51
C ALA A 44 -4.34 -0.17 -2.63
N CYS A 45 -5.64 -0.40 -2.51
CA CYS A 45 -6.61 0.14 -3.45
C CYS A 45 -7.78 0.83 -2.76
N VAL A 46 -8.30 1.85 -3.41
CA VAL A 46 -9.54 2.53 -3.06
C VAL A 46 -10.56 2.25 -4.15
N PHE A 47 -11.79 1.94 -3.77
CA PHE A 47 -12.89 1.65 -4.69
C PHE A 47 -13.93 2.74 -4.61
N TYR A 48 -14.46 3.20 -5.74
CA TYR A 48 -15.49 4.23 -5.81
C TYR A 48 -16.83 3.67 -6.29
N LYS A 49 -17.89 4.08 -5.60
CA LYS A 49 -19.28 3.85 -5.96
C LYS A 49 -19.98 5.19 -6.03
N GLN A 50 -20.72 5.43 -7.11
CA GLN A 50 -21.57 6.60 -7.21
C GLN A 50 -22.70 6.51 -6.18
N LEU A 51 -22.81 7.54 -5.34
CA LEU A 51 -23.87 7.68 -4.35
C LEU A 51 -24.37 9.11 -4.36
N SER A 52 -25.70 9.27 -4.46
CA SER A 52 -26.36 10.57 -4.40
C SER A 52 -27.28 10.64 -3.19
N ILE A 53 -27.16 11.70 -2.42
CA ILE A 53 -28.06 12.02 -1.31
C ILE A 53 -28.91 13.19 -1.74
N VAL A 54 -30.22 12.96 -1.84
CA VAL A 54 -31.18 13.89 -2.46
C VAL A 54 -30.78 14.18 -3.91
N THR A 55 -30.07 15.28 -4.17
CA THR A 55 -29.60 15.70 -5.51
C THR A 55 -28.09 15.92 -5.58
N LEU A 56 -27.36 15.71 -4.48
CA LEU A 56 -25.90 15.89 -4.42
C LEU A 56 -25.22 14.53 -4.52
N GLU A 57 -24.32 14.38 -5.49
CA GLU A 57 -23.45 13.22 -5.61
C GLU A 57 -22.31 13.34 -4.61
N VAL A 58 -22.42 12.64 -3.49
CA VAL A 58 -21.40 12.62 -2.42
C VAL A 58 -20.36 11.55 -2.67
N GLY A 59 -20.71 10.49 -3.41
CA GLY A 59 -19.85 9.34 -3.62
C GLY A 59 -19.77 8.42 -2.39
N HIS A 60 -19.21 7.23 -2.61
CA HIS A 60 -18.97 6.24 -1.58
C HIS A 60 -17.67 5.50 -1.88
N VAL A 61 -16.87 5.23 -0.85
CA VAL A 61 -15.55 4.62 -1.01
C VAL A 61 -15.40 3.34 -0.19
N GLY A 62 -14.66 2.39 -0.74
CA GLY A 62 -14.18 1.18 -0.08
C GLY A 62 -12.67 1.07 -0.16
N TRP A 63 -12.09 0.10 0.52
CA TRP A 63 -10.65 -0.08 0.66
C TRP A 63 -10.23 -1.53 0.39
N SER A 64 -8.96 -1.72 0.04
CA SER A 64 -8.26 -3.00 0.13
C SER A 64 -6.78 -2.80 0.43
N TRP A 65 -6.15 -3.83 0.99
CA TRP A 65 -4.70 -3.97 1.06
C TRP A 65 -4.26 -5.43 0.82
N GLN A 66 -3.05 -5.61 0.31
CA GLN A 66 -2.45 -6.91 0.05
C GLN A 66 -1.80 -7.48 1.31
N MET A 67 -1.96 -8.78 1.57
CA MET A 67 -1.21 -9.44 2.65
C MET A 67 0.24 -9.66 2.24
N GLU A 68 1.15 -9.44 3.19
CA GLU A 68 2.59 -9.53 3.02
C GLU A 68 3.04 -10.85 2.35
N GLY A 69 3.83 -10.74 1.30
CA GLY A 69 4.39 -11.91 0.60
C GLY A 69 3.36 -12.79 -0.13
N THR A 70 2.11 -12.36 -0.28
CA THR A 70 1.05 -13.14 -0.94
C THR A 70 0.37 -12.39 -2.10
N SER A 71 -0.47 -13.07 -2.87
CA SER A 71 -1.39 -12.46 -3.85
C SER A 71 -2.82 -12.29 -3.32
N THR A 72 -3.00 -12.32 -2.01
CA THR A 72 -4.30 -12.24 -1.35
C THR A 72 -4.53 -10.85 -0.78
N PHE A 73 -5.73 -10.33 -0.98
CA PHE A 73 -6.17 -9.04 -0.52
C PHE A 73 -7.18 -9.20 0.59
N VAL A 74 -7.10 -8.31 1.58
CA VAL A 74 -8.17 -8.04 2.55
C VAL A 74 -8.86 -6.78 2.07
N TYR A 75 -10.18 -6.80 2.01
CA TYR A 75 -10.95 -5.70 1.42
C TYR A 75 -12.33 -5.57 2.02
N GLY A 76 -12.89 -4.38 1.91
CA GLY A 76 -14.19 -4.10 2.48
C GLY A 76 -14.64 -2.66 2.34
N SER A 77 -15.72 -2.35 3.04
CA SER A 77 -16.25 -1.01 3.12
C SER A 77 -17.17 -0.87 4.34
N THR A 78 -17.35 0.37 4.79
CA THR A 78 -18.38 0.74 5.76
C THR A 78 -19.50 1.46 5.03
N ASP A 79 -20.52 0.71 4.61
CA ASP A 79 -21.58 1.25 3.76
C ASP A 79 -22.60 2.10 4.52
N GLY A 80 -22.56 2.08 5.85
CA GLY A 80 -23.61 2.65 6.67
C GLY A 80 -24.91 1.83 6.58
N LYS A 81 -25.98 2.39 7.12
CA LYS A 81 -27.36 1.92 6.89
C LYS A 81 -28.18 3.12 6.40
N ASP A 82 -29.46 2.95 6.09
CA ASP A 82 -30.38 4.04 5.68
C ASP A 82 -30.60 5.15 6.75
N THR A 83 -29.73 5.22 7.75
CA THR A 83 -29.73 6.15 8.87
C THR A 83 -28.48 7.02 8.82
N LEU A 84 -28.66 8.32 9.06
CA LEU A 84 -27.55 9.29 9.04
C LEU A 84 -26.54 9.08 10.19
N PHE A 85 -26.94 8.37 11.25
CA PHE A 85 -26.15 8.13 12.45
C PHE A 85 -26.40 6.72 13.02
N ILE A 86 -25.33 6.05 13.43
CA ILE A 86 -25.28 4.74 14.07
C ILE A 86 -24.30 4.85 15.25
N PRO A 87 -24.75 4.63 16.50
CA PRO A 87 -23.86 4.66 17.66
C PRO A 87 -22.73 3.64 17.58
N GLU A 88 -21.63 3.90 18.29
CA GLU A 88 -20.55 2.95 18.50
C GLU A 88 -21.07 1.63 19.09
N GLY A 89 -20.44 0.51 18.70
CA GLY A 89 -20.82 -0.83 19.12
C GLY A 89 -22.06 -1.41 18.42
N GLN A 90 -22.70 -0.64 17.54
CA GLN A 90 -23.80 -1.12 16.70
C GLN A 90 -23.32 -1.47 15.29
N ALA A 91 -24.01 -2.42 14.64
CA ALA A 91 -23.71 -2.79 13.27
C ALA A 91 -23.87 -1.59 12.32
N ASN A 92 -22.75 -1.12 11.78
CA ASN A 92 -22.59 0.09 10.99
C ASN A 92 -22.61 -0.13 9.47
N GLY A 93 -23.12 -1.28 9.01
CA GLY A 93 -23.13 -1.62 7.59
C GLY A 93 -21.76 -2.04 7.04
N TYR A 94 -20.82 -2.31 7.94
CA TYR A 94 -19.50 -2.83 7.61
C TYR A 94 -19.58 -4.22 6.98
N TRP A 95 -18.80 -4.41 5.92
CA TRP A 95 -18.53 -5.72 5.35
C TRP A 95 -17.05 -5.82 4.99
N ASP A 96 -16.51 -7.02 5.13
CA ASP A 96 -15.14 -7.37 4.81
C ASP A 96 -15.08 -8.77 4.19
N SER A 97 -14.06 -9.00 3.38
CA SER A 97 -13.75 -10.29 2.78
C SER A 97 -12.27 -10.39 2.47
N GLN A 98 -11.85 -11.58 2.03
CA GLN A 98 -10.47 -11.89 1.69
C GLN A 98 -10.43 -12.80 0.46
N GLY A 99 -9.54 -12.52 -0.48
CA GLY A 99 -9.47 -13.27 -1.72
C GLY A 99 -8.35 -12.83 -2.65
N SER A 100 -8.25 -13.48 -3.80
CA SER A 100 -7.35 -13.02 -4.88
C SER A 100 -7.81 -11.66 -5.42
N TYR A 101 -6.93 -11.00 -6.16
CA TYR A 101 -7.26 -9.76 -6.89
C TYR A 101 -8.57 -9.89 -7.69
N GLU A 102 -8.74 -10.98 -8.43
CA GLU A 102 -9.93 -11.21 -9.26
C GLU A 102 -11.22 -11.34 -8.42
N ILE A 103 -11.15 -12.02 -7.28
CA ILE A 103 -12.28 -12.17 -6.35
C ILE A 103 -12.65 -10.81 -5.75
N MET A 104 -11.67 -10.06 -5.26
CA MET A 104 -11.86 -8.70 -4.73
C MET A 104 -12.56 -7.79 -5.74
N ILE A 105 -12.04 -7.76 -6.98
CA ILE A 105 -12.59 -6.94 -8.06
C ILE A 105 -14.05 -7.33 -8.37
N ASN A 106 -14.35 -8.63 -8.42
CA ASN A 106 -15.71 -9.11 -8.68
C ASN A 106 -16.68 -8.78 -7.55
N ASP A 107 -16.25 -8.87 -6.29
CA ASP A 107 -17.06 -8.52 -5.14
C ASP A 107 -17.44 -7.03 -5.16
N PHE A 108 -16.48 -6.13 -5.38
CA PHE A 108 -16.77 -4.69 -5.51
C PHE A 108 -17.70 -4.38 -6.68
N LYS A 109 -17.47 -4.98 -7.86
CA LYS A 109 -18.38 -4.85 -9.01
C LYS A 109 -19.81 -5.30 -8.67
N SER A 110 -19.96 -6.44 -7.99
CA SER A 110 -21.28 -6.97 -7.60
C SER A 110 -22.04 -6.04 -6.65
N LYS A 111 -21.31 -5.20 -5.90
CA LYS A 111 -21.86 -4.22 -4.95
C LYS A 111 -22.06 -2.82 -5.55
N GLY A 112 -21.81 -2.67 -6.86
CA GLY A 112 -22.09 -1.45 -7.62
C GLY A 112 -20.97 -0.41 -7.61
N TYR A 113 -19.74 -0.79 -7.25
CA TYR A 113 -18.57 0.07 -7.44
C TYR A 113 -18.20 0.12 -8.93
N ILE A 114 -17.74 1.29 -9.39
CA ILE A 114 -17.59 1.61 -10.82
C ILE A 114 -16.14 1.95 -11.23
N SER A 115 -15.29 2.28 -10.27
CA SER A 115 -13.86 2.54 -10.50
C SER A 115 -13.05 2.24 -9.24
N TYR A 116 -11.74 2.16 -9.40
CA TYR A 116 -10.80 1.99 -8.30
C TYR A 116 -9.43 2.56 -8.66
N ASN A 117 -8.70 3.03 -7.66
CA ASN A 117 -7.33 3.50 -7.79
C ASN A 117 -6.46 2.63 -6.90
N CYS A 118 -5.28 2.23 -7.37
CA CYS A 118 -4.33 1.46 -6.55
C CYS A 118 -2.97 2.15 -6.51
N GLU A 119 -2.22 1.91 -5.44
CA GLU A 119 -0.81 2.28 -5.32
C GLU A 119 0.03 1.12 -4.79
N SER A 120 1.31 1.13 -5.14
CA SER A 120 2.30 0.29 -4.47
C SER A 120 2.75 0.99 -3.19
N VAL A 121 2.69 0.26 -2.07
CA VAL A 121 3.02 0.75 -0.74
C VAL A 121 4.33 0.10 -0.28
N GLU A 122 5.28 0.94 0.16
CA GLU A 122 6.54 0.50 0.75
C GLU A 122 6.43 0.39 2.28
N ASN A 123 7.15 -0.57 2.86
CA ASN A 123 7.18 -0.81 4.31
C ASN A 123 5.77 -1.05 4.87
N ILE A 124 5.02 -1.94 4.23
CA ILE A 124 3.62 -2.22 4.58
C ILE A 124 3.45 -2.64 6.05
N ASN A 125 2.29 -2.35 6.64
CA ASN A 125 1.99 -2.74 8.02
C ASN A 125 0.63 -3.45 8.13
N VAL A 126 0.65 -4.75 7.83
CA VAL A 126 -0.54 -5.61 7.79
C VAL A 126 -1.21 -5.72 9.17
N ASP A 127 -0.43 -5.84 10.25
CA ASP A 127 -0.97 -5.98 11.61
C ASP A 127 -1.68 -4.70 12.09
N ALA A 128 -1.12 -3.53 11.79
CA ALA A 128 -1.78 -2.26 12.09
C ALA A 128 -3.05 -2.06 11.26
N ALA A 129 -3.02 -2.45 9.97
CA ALA A 129 -4.21 -2.41 9.11
C ALA A 129 -5.34 -3.31 9.65
N PHE A 130 -5.03 -4.55 10.05
CA PHE A 130 -6.01 -5.45 10.68
C PHE A 130 -6.56 -4.90 11.99
N SER A 131 -5.70 -4.33 12.83
CA SER A 131 -6.12 -3.73 14.11
C SER A 131 -7.06 -2.55 13.87
N LYS A 132 -6.73 -1.69 12.91
CA LYS A 132 -7.57 -0.54 12.57
C LYS A 132 -8.88 -0.96 11.91
N MET A 133 -8.85 -1.97 11.04
CA MET A 133 -10.03 -2.58 10.44
C MET A 133 -11.02 -3.09 11.50
N ALA A 134 -10.53 -3.80 12.53
CA ALA A 134 -11.35 -4.28 13.62
C ALA A 134 -11.96 -3.14 14.44
N GLU A 135 -11.22 -2.06 14.67
CA GLU A 135 -11.70 -0.84 15.32
C GLU A 135 -12.83 -0.17 14.51
N MET A 136 -12.61 0.06 13.20
CA MET A 136 -13.61 0.69 12.33
C MET A 136 -14.91 -0.12 12.21
N LYS A 137 -14.82 -1.45 12.27
CA LYS A 137 -15.99 -2.34 12.33
C LYS A 137 -16.82 -2.13 13.60
N ALA A 138 -16.22 -1.70 14.69
CA ALA A 138 -16.89 -1.43 15.97
C ALA A 138 -17.28 0.05 16.15
N ASN A 139 -16.70 0.98 15.38
CA ASN A 139 -16.70 2.42 15.65
C ASN A 139 -18.06 3.14 15.39
N GLY A 140 -19.13 2.44 15.01
CA GLY A 140 -20.40 3.07 14.62
C GLY A 140 -20.33 3.74 13.23
N TYR A 141 -21.21 4.70 12.94
CA TYR A 141 -21.23 5.48 11.69
C TYR A 141 -21.90 6.84 11.86
N ASP A 142 -21.36 7.89 11.27
CA ASP A 142 -22.00 9.20 11.10
C ASP A 142 -21.57 9.79 9.77
N ILE A 143 -22.54 10.28 8.99
CA ILE A 143 -22.31 10.86 7.68
C ILE A 143 -21.31 12.03 7.67
N ILE A 144 -21.19 12.79 8.77
CA ILE A 144 -20.34 13.99 8.83
C ILE A 144 -18.88 13.69 9.21
N GLY A 145 -18.64 12.74 10.12
CA GLY A 145 -17.30 12.58 10.73
C GLY A 145 -16.83 11.15 10.99
N ASN A 146 -17.70 10.14 10.85
CA ASN A 146 -17.35 8.74 11.05
C ASN A 146 -17.98 7.91 9.93
N ASN A 147 -17.56 8.19 8.71
CA ASN A 147 -18.17 7.66 7.50
C ASN A 147 -17.19 6.74 6.75
N CYS A 148 -17.61 6.28 5.57
CA CYS A 148 -16.80 5.42 4.70
C CYS A 148 -15.42 5.99 4.40
N LEU A 149 -15.31 7.30 4.16
CA LEU A 149 -14.05 7.96 3.84
C LEU A 149 -13.10 7.98 5.03
N VAL A 150 -13.60 8.35 6.22
CA VAL A 150 -12.79 8.35 7.44
C VAL A 150 -12.25 6.96 7.75
N HIS A 151 -13.08 5.92 7.57
CA HIS A 151 -12.66 4.54 7.77
C HIS A 151 -11.61 4.10 6.75
N VAL A 152 -11.79 4.43 5.47
CA VAL A 152 -10.81 4.15 4.40
C VAL A 152 -9.46 4.81 4.71
N ILE A 153 -9.46 6.11 5.04
CA ILE A 153 -8.23 6.85 5.37
C ILE A 153 -7.53 6.19 6.56
N ALA A 154 -8.25 5.95 7.66
CA ALA A 154 -7.65 5.41 8.87
C ALA A 154 -6.98 4.04 8.63
N ILE A 155 -7.67 3.16 7.89
CA ILE A 155 -7.18 1.82 7.55
C ILE A 155 -5.94 1.90 6.66
N LEU A 156 -6.02 2.67 5.56
CA LEU A 156 -4.93 2.73 4.58
C LEU A 156 -3.69 3.44 5.15
N THR A 157 -3.87 4.51 5.93
CA THR A 157 -2.76 5.12 6.67
C THR A 157 -2.12 4.13 7.65
N SER A 158 -2.91 3.27 8.31
CA SER A 158 -2.36 2.24 9.20
C SER A 158 -1.57 1.16 8.43
N TYR A 159 -1.90 0.94 7.16
CA TYR A 159 -1.15 0.09 6.24
C TYR A 159 0.12 0.76 5.66
N ASN A 160 0.35 2.03 5.98
CA ASN A 160 1.39 2.92 5.44
C ASN A 160 1.16 3.42 4.00
N ALA A 161 -0.07 3.35 3.50
CA ALA A 161 -0.45 4.05 2.27
C ALA A 161 -0.24 5.57 2.42
N LYS A 162 0.13 6.23 1.32
CA LYS A 162 0.49 7.65 1.29
C LYS A 162 -0.29 8.37 0.21
N GLY A 163 -0.15 9.69 0.16
CA GLY A 163 -0.79 10.54 -0.83
C GLY A 163 -2.30 10.44 -0.83
N LEU A 164 -2.88 10.35 0.37
CA LEU A 164 -4.31 10.41 0.59
C LEU A 164 -4.74 11.89 0.67
N PRO A 165 -5.70 12.35 -0.16
CA PRO A 165 -6.15 13.74 -0.16
C PRO A 165 -6.81 14.19 1.16
N THR A 166 -7.01 15.50 1.31
CA THR A 166 -7.64 16.09 2.51
C THR A 166 -9.13 16.40 2.36
N GLU A 167 -9.68 16.22 1.16
CA GLU A 167 -11.10 16.49 0.89
C GLU A 167 -12.02 15.63 1.75
N LEU A 168 -13.14 16.20 2.17
CA LEU A 168 -14.09 15.53 3.08
C LEU A 168 -15.24 14.83 2.34
N ILE A 169 -15.42 15.14 1.06
CA ILE A 169 -16.46 14.56 0.21
C ILE A 169 -15.87 13.35 -0.52
N PRO A 170 -16.39 12.12 -0.33
CA PRO A 170 -15.81 10.91 -0.91
C PRO A 170 -15.57 10.98 -2.43
N LYS A 171 -16.47 11.61 -3.19
CA LYS A 171 -16.31 11.84 -4.62
C LYS A 171 -15.09 12.70 -4.95
N ASP A 172 -15.00 13.86 -4.34
CA ASP A 172 -13.93 14.82 -4.64
C ASP A 172 -12.59 14.25 -4.15
N TRP A 173 -12.59 13.66 -2.95
CA TRP A 173 -11.44 12.94 -2.41
C TRP A 173 -10.95 11.81 -3.32
N PHE A 174 -11.86 10.99 -3.88
CA PHE A 174 -11.47 9.93 -4.79
C PHE A 174 -10.88 10.46 -6.11
N ASN A 175 -11.40 11.58 -6.61
CA ASN A 175 -10.91 12.20 -7.84
C ASN A 175 -9.51 12.81 -7.68
N ASP A 176 -9.15 13.21 -6.46
CA ASP A 176 -7.86 13.83 -6.14
C ASP A 176 -6.77 12.81 -5.78
N LEU A 177 -7.09 11.50 -5.72
CA LEU A 177 -6.08 10.45 -5.55
C LEU A 177 -5.06 10.51 -6.69
N GLY A 178 -3.78 10.72 -6.35
CA GLY A 178 -2.68 10.74 -7.32
C GLY A 178 -2.55 12.04 -8.13
N THR A 179 -3.27 13.12 -7.80
CA THR A 179 -2.99 14.46 -8.32
C THR A 179 -1.82 15.10 -7.56
N GLU A 180 -1.07 16.00 -8.21
CA GLU A 180 0.04 16.76 -7.58
C GLU A 180 -0.49 17.62 -6.43
N GLY A 181 0.02 17.40 -5.21
CA GLY A 181 -0.46 18.02 -3.96
C GLY A 181 -0.52 17.07 -2.75
N ASN A 182 -0.18 15.80 -2.96
CA ASN A 182 -0.06 14.76 -1.94
C ASN A 182 1.38 14.72 -1.38
N ASP A 183 1.65 15.60 -0.41
CA ASP A 183 3.00 15.97 0.05
C ASP A 183 3.85 14.84 0.69
N ASP A 184 3.32 13.63 0.84
CA ASP A 184 4.02 12.45 1.39
C ASP A 184 4.34 11.34 0.36
N GLY A 185 3.95 11.49 -0.92
CA GLY A 185 4.54 10.74 -2.05
C GLY A 185 3.83 9.48 -2.56
N GLY A 186 2.49 9.37 -2.41
CA GLY A 186 1.69 8.28 -3.00
C GLY A 186 1.50 8.40 -4.53
N ASN A 187 1.54 7.27 -5.25
CA ASN A 187 1.44 7.20 -6.72
C ASN A 187 0.20 6.41 -7.15
N TRP A 188 -0.98 6.96 -6.86
CA TRP A 188 -2.26 6.31 -7.17
C TRP A 188 -2.54 6.28 -8.67
N VAL A 189 -2.74 5.07 -9.20
CA VAL A 189 -3.05 4.84 -10.63
C VAL A 189 -4.54 4.57 -10.80
N VAL A 190 -5.18 5.38 -11.63
CA VAL A 190 -6.62 5.29 -11.88
C VAL A 190 -6.98 4.12 -12.80
N THR A 191 -7.86 3.24 -12.33
CA THR A 191 -8.44 2.15 -13.13
C THR A 191 -9.96 2.17 -13.10
N LYS A 192 -10.59 2.31 -14.27
CA LYS A 192 -12.05 2.16 -14.39
C LYS A 192 -12.40 0.69 -14.52
N PHE A 193 -13.51 0.25 -13.92
CA PHE A 193 -14.07 -1.06 -14.23
C PHE A 193 -14.62 -1.03 -15.66
N VAL A 194 -13.77 -1.27 -16.63
CA VAL A 194 -14.18 -1.39 -18.03
C VAL A 194 -15.15 -2.56 -18.12
N LYS A 195 -16.30 -2.38 -18.79
CA LYS A 195 -17.16 -3.53 -19.12
C LYS A 195 -16.33 -4.49 -19.99
N PHE A 196 -16.52 -5.80 -19.85
CA PHE A 196 -15.76 -6.79 -20.63
C PHE A 196 -15.81 -6.51 -22.14
N GLU A 197 -16.94 -5.98 -22.62
CA GLU A 197 -17.15 -5.55 -24.00
C GLU A 197 -16.26 -4.36 -24.43
N GLU A 198 -15.99 -3.42 -23.52
CA GLU A 198 -15.11 -2.27 -23.77
C GLU A 198 -13.62 -2.66 -23.67
N TYR A 199 -13.27 -3.67 -22.85
CA TYR A 199 -11.91 -4.22 -22.79
C TYR A 199 -11.48 -4.90 -24.10
N LEU A 200 -12.40 -5.59 -24.79
CA LEU A 200 -12.17 -6.16 -26.11
C LEU A 200 -11.93 -5.05 -27.15
N ALA A 201 -12.70 -3.97 -27.11
CA ALA A 201 -12.51 -2.82 -28.00
C ALA A 201 -11.15 -2.13 -27.79
N ILE A 202 -10.67 -2.00 -26.54
CA ILE A 202 -9.36 -1.43 -26.24
C ILE A 202 -8.22 -2.34 -26.73
N LYS A 203 -8.35 -3.67 -26.58
CA LYS A 203 -7.38 -4.63 -27.12
C LYS A 203 -7.31 -4.62 -28.64
N ASP A 204 -8.44 -4.53 -29.31
CA ASP A 204 -8.48 -4.44 -30.78
C ASP A 204 -7.86 -3.13 -31.28
N LEU A 205 -8.07 -2.01 -30.60
CA LEU A 205 -7.39 -0.74 -30.92
C LEU A 205 -5.87 -0.79 -30.67
N ALA A 206 -5.41 -1.43 -29.59
CA ALA A 206 -3.99 -1.58 -29.31
C ALA A 206 -3.29 -2.53 -30.29
N ALA A 207 -3.98 -3.59 -30.75
CA ALA A 207 -3.48 -4.48 -31.81
C ALA A 207 -3.45 -3.78 -33.18
N TYR A 208 -4.40 -2.87 -33.45
CA TYR A 208 -4.42 -2.08 -34.68
C TYR A 208 -3.26 -1.07 -34.73
N ASN A 209 -2.93 -0.41 -33.62
CA ASN A 209 -1.81 0.55 -33.54
C ASN A 209 -0.41 -0.07 -33.59
N PHE A 210 -0.29 -1.41 -33.56
CA PHE A 210 0.97 -2.12 -33.78
C PHE A 210 1.15 -2.61 -35.23
N LEU A 211 0.13 -2.41 -36.08
CA LEU A 211 0.08 -2.87 -37.47
C LEU A 211 0.01 -1.72 -38.49
N VAL A 212 0.23 -0.47 -38.07
CA VAL A 212 0.36 0.71 -38.96
C VAL A 212 1.79 1.24 -38.93
#